data_AF-A0A6A3TLF7-F1
#
_entry.id   AF-A0A6A3TLF7-F1
#
_cell.length_a   1.000
_cell.length_b   1.000
_cell.length_c   1.000
_cell.angle_alpha   90.00
_cell.angle_beta   90.00
_cell.angle_gamma   90.00
#
_symmetry.space_group_name_H-M   'P 1'
#
loop_
_entity.id
_entity.type
_entity.pdbx_description
1 polymer ?
#
loop_
_entity_poly.entity_id
_entity_poly.type
_entity_poly.pdbx_seq_one_letter_code
_entity_poly.pdbx_strand_id
1 'polypeptide(L)'
;MPAELLVDTGAIASLADTRVLKQIGLANAPLRPFEGSLKGVTGFLLKIRGEIDLPLCLGTVTRSRMFAVVEKLHVHAILGTDTLMDFRAVIAWRKG
;
A
#
# COMPACT_ATOMS: atom_id res chain seq x y z
N MET A 1 -6.75 7.52 -9.83
CA MET A 1 -7.47 8.45 -8.93
C MET A 1 -6.47 9.15 -8.03
N PRO A 2 -6.73 10.37 -7.55
CA PRO A 2 -6.01 10.92 -6.40
C PRO A 2 -6.21 10.00 -5.19
N ALA A 3 -5.14 9.72 -4.45
CA ALA A 3 -5.18 8.87 -3.27
C ALA A 3 -4.30 9.49 -2.18
N GLU A 4 -4.80 9.47 -0.95
CA GLU A 4 -4.01 9.79 0.23
C GLU A 4 -3.10 8.61 0.56
N LEU A 5 -1.79 8.85 0.53
CA LEU A 5 -0.75 7.86 0.77
C LEU A 5 0.00 8.23 2.06
N LEU A 6 0.13 7.28 2.97
CA LEU A 6 1.05 7.39 4.09
C LEU A 6 2.39 6.77 3.71
N VAL A 7 3.48 7.54 3.77
CA VAL A 7 4.85 7.02 3.64
C VAL A 7 5.30 6.56 5.01
N ASP A 8 5.50 5.25 5.18
CA ASP A 8 5.79 4.65 6.49
C ASP A 8 7.04 3.76 6.42
N THR A 9 8.15 4.25 6.95
CA THR A 9 9.40 3.48 7.04
C THR A 9 9.35 2.36 8.09
N GLY A 10 8.34 2.35 8.96
CA GLY A 10 8.09 1.27 9.93
C GLY A 10 7.26 0.12 9.36
N ALA A 11 6.59 0.32 8.22
CA ALA A 11 5.84 -0.72 7.53
C ALA A 11 6.76 -1.53 6.60
N ILE A 12 6.82 -2.84 6.79
CA ILE A 12 7.65 -3.73 5.94
C ILE A 12 7.06 -3.99 4.55
N ALA A 13 5.75 -3.78 4.40
CA ALA A 13 4.99 -4.09 3.19
C ALA A 13 4.06 -2.92 2.85
N SER A 14 3.85 -2.70 1.56
CA SER A 14 2.93 -1.72 1.05
C SER A 14 1.50 -2.25 1.13
N LEU A 15 0.59 -1.45 1.68
CA LEU A 15 -0.78 -1.84 1.98
C LEU A 15 -1.76 -0.99 1.18
N ALA A 16 -2.82 -1.60 0.66
CA ALA A 16 -3.94 -0.88 0.06
C ALA A 16 -5.24 -1.24 0.79
N ASP A 17 -6.07 -0.25 1.09
CA ASP A 17 -7.42 -0.50 1.59
C ASP A 17 -8.28 -1.12 0.48
N THR A 18 -9.13 -2.10 0.82
CA THR A 18 -10.05 -2.72 -0.14
C THR A 18 -10.95 -1.72 -0.89
N ARG A 19 -11.22 -0.53 -0.31
CA ARG A 19 -11.95 0.57 -0.94
C ARG A 19 -11.22 1.10 -2.18
N VAL A 20 -9.89 1.06 -2.22
CA VAL A 20 -9.10 1.48 -3.38
C VAL A 20 -9.48 0.66 -4.60
N LEU A 21 -9.57 -0.67 -4.45
CA LEU A 21 -9.96 -1.55 -5.54
C LEU A 21 -11.35 -1.22 -6.08
N LYS A 22 -12.31 -0.91 -5.20
CA LYS A 22 -13.65 -0.49 -5.61
C LYS A 22 -13.61 0.80 -6.43
N GLN A 23 -12.86 1.80 -5.97
CA GLN A 23 -12.78 3.10 -6.62
C GLN A 23 -12.12 3.06 -8.00
N ILE A 24 -11.21 2.10 -8.23
CA ILE A 24 -10.51 1.95 -9.53
C ILE A 24 -11.13 0.85 -10.43
N GLY A 25 -12.32 0.34 -10.08
CA GLY A 25 -13.02 -0.65 -10.90
C GLY A 25 -12.49 -2.09 -10.78
N LEU A 26 -11.69 -2.39 -9.75
CA LEU A 26 -11.09 -3.70 -9.46
C LEU A 26 -11.73 -4.40 -8.26
N ALA A 27 -12.96 -4.03 -7.87
CA ALA A 27 -13.65 -4.56 -6.68
C ALA A 27 -13.69 -6.10 -6.61
N ASN A 28 -13.80 -6.74 -7.76
CA ASN A 28 -13.92 -8.20 -7.91
C ASN A 28 -12.69 -8.82 -8.58
N ALA A 29 -11.59 -8.07 -8.72
CA ALA A 29 -10.37 -8.60 -9.29
C ALA A 29 -9.83 -9.74 -8.41
N PRO A 30 -9.35 -10.85 -8.99
CA PRO A 30 -8.75 -11.92 -8.21
C PRO A 30 -7.51 -11.40 -7.48
N LEU A 31 -7.41 -11.70 -6.20
CA LEU A 31 -6.23 -11.41 -5.39
C LEU A 31 -5.36 -12.66 -5.34
N ARG A 32 -4.03 -12.48 -5.44
CA ARG A 32 -3.10 -13.57 -5.14
C ARG A 32 -3.13 -13.86 -3.63
N PRO A 33 -2.93 -15.11 -3.19
CA PRO A 33 -2.74 -15.40 -1.78
C PRO A 33 -1.57 -14.57 -1.23
N PHE A 34 -1.76 -13.97 -0.06
CA PHE A 34 -0.68 -13.29 0.65
C PHE A 34 0.01 -14.30 1.56
N GLU A 35 1.31 -14.52 1.36
CA GLU A 35 2.09 -15.42 2.20
C GLU A 35 2.56 -14.70 3.46
N GLY A 36 1.96 -15.04 4.60
CA GLY A 36 2.36 -14.55 5.91
C GLY A 36 1.27 -13.77 6.64
N SER A 37 1.68 -13.01 7.64
CA SER A 37 0.78 -12.19 8.44
C SER A 37 1.45 -10.89 8.85
N LEU A 38 0.70 -9.81 8.85
CA LEU A 38 1.18 -8.49 9.27
C LEU A 38 0.46 -8.07 10.54
N LYS A 39 1.21 -7.47 11.46
CA LYS A 39 0.67 -6.88 12.69
C LYS A 39 0.63 -5.37 12.53
N GLY A 40 -0.48 -4.75 12.93
CA GLY A 40 -0.55 -3.32 13.11
C GLY A 40 0.23 -2.86 14.35
N VAL A 41 0.31 -1.55 14.55
CA VAL A 41 0.99 -0.94 15.70
C VAL A 41 0.44 -1.37 17.07
N THR A 42 -0.81 -1.83 17.11
CA THR A 42 -1.44 -2.38 18.33
C THR A 42 -1.04 -3.84 18.61
N GLY A 43 -0.20 -4.45 17.76
CA GLY A 43 0.17 -5.86 17.82
C GLY A 43 -0.88 -6.84 17.28
N PHE A 44 -2.08 -6.36 16.93
CA PHE A 44 -3.13 -7.18 16.32
C PHE A 44 -2.86 -7.46 14.85
N LEU A 45 -3.27 -8.65 14.40
CA LEU A 45 -3.17 -9.04 13.00
C LEU A 45 -4.05 -8.16 12.12
N LEU A 46 -3.49 -7.72 10.99
CA LEU A 46 -4.24 -7.09 9.93
C LEU A 46 -5.05 -8.14 9.19
N LYS A 47 -6.30 -7.80 8.86
CA LYS A 47 -7.15 -8.65 8.01
C LYS A 47 -6.77 -8.42 6.54
N ILE A 48 -5.91 -9.28 6.03
CA ILE A 48 -5.44 -9.26 4.63
C ILE A 48 -6.36 -10.14 3.78
N ARG A 49 -6.79 -9.62 2.63
CA ARG A 49 -7.63 -10.33 1.65
C ARG A 49 -6.84 -11.06 0.58
N GLY A 50 -5.58 -10.68 0.41
CA GLY A 50 -4.65 -11.15 -0.60
C GLY A 50 -3.76 -9.99 -1.05
N GLU A 51 -3.11 -10.14 -2.18
CA GLU A 51 -2.24 -9.12 -2.77
C GLU A 51 -2.52 -8.93 -4.27
N ILE A 52 -2.18 -7.74 -4.78
CA ILE A 52 -2.40 -7.38 -6.18
C ILE A 52 -1.38 -6.33 -6.62
N ASP A 53 -0.95 -6.43 -7.88
CA ASP A 53 -0.14 -5.40 -8.51
C ASP A 53 -1.02 -4.23 -8.98
N LEU A 54 -0.75 -3.03 -8.47
CA LEU A 54 -1.44 -1.80 -8.84
C LEU A 54 -0.46 -0.79 -9.45
N PRO A 55 -0.88 0.01 -10.44
CA PRO A 55 -0.09 1.14 -10.90
C PRO A 55 -0.06 2.22 -9.82
N LEU A 56 1.14 2.55 -9.34
CA LEU A 56 1.41 3.67 -8.44
C LEU A 56 2.01 4.84 -9.24
N CYS A 57 1.29 5.95 -9.29
CA CYS A 57 1.74 7.20 -9.90
C CYS A 57 2.21 8.18 -8.83
N LEU A 58 3.49 8.54 -8.82
CA LEU A 58 4.07 9.57 -7.97
C LEU A 58 4.60 10.69 -8.86
N GLY A 59 3.86 11.81 -8.93
CA GLY A 59 4.13 12.87 -9.89
C GLY A 59 4.02 12.35 -11.34
N THR A 60 5.11 12.43 -12.09
CA THR A 60 5.19 11.94 -13.48
C THR A 60 5.68 10.49 -13.61
N VAL A 61 6.04 9.85 -12.50
CA VAL A 61 6.57 8.47 -12.51
C VAL A 61 5.45 7.49 -12.18
N THR A 62 5.23 6.52 -13.07
CA THR A 62 4.32 5.40 -12.85
C THR A 62 5.11 4.10 -12.76
N ARG A 63 4.85 3.28 -11.74
CA ARG A 63 5.40 1.93 -11.60
C ARG A 63 4.34 0.96 -11.10
N SER A 64 4.42 -0.30 -11.53
CA SER A 64 3.62 -1.38 -10.95
C SER A 64 4.18 -1.73 -9.57
N ARG A 65 3.29 -1.86 -8.57
CA ARG A 65 3.64 -2.20 -7.20
C ARG A 65 2.68 -3.23 -6.63
N MET A 66 3.24 -4.23 -5.99
CA MET A 66 2.47 -5.18 -5.21
C MET A 66 1.98 -4.50 -3.93
N PHE A 67 0.68 -4.61 -3.67
CA PHE A 67 0.07 -4.19 -2.42
C PHE A 67 -0.61 -5.37 -1.76
N ALA A 68 -0.38 -5.55 -0.46
CA ALA A 68 -1.27 -6.37 0.35
C ALA A 68 -2.58 -5.62 0.57
N VAL A 69 -3.69 -6.24 0.21
CA VAL A 69 -5.02 -5.64 0.30
C VAL A 69 -5.59 -5.93 1.68
N VAL A 70 -5.83 -4.89 2.46
CA VAL A 70 -6.36 -4.99 3.82
C VAL A 70 -7.80 -4.49 3.90
N GLU A 71 -8.57 -5.00 4.85
CA GLU A 71 -9.99 -4.62 4.97
C GLU A 71 -10.21 -3.14 5.31
N LYS A 72 -9.32 -2.55 6.11
CA LYS A 72 -9.49 -1.18 6.60
C LYS A 72 -8.15 -0.52 6.91
N LEU A 73 -7.94 0.66 6.33
CA LEU A 73 -6.94 1.66 6.67
C LEU A 73 -7.62 3.02 6.87
N HIS A 74 -6.94 3.95 7.53
CA HIS A 74 -7.41 5.34 7.60
C HIS A 74 -7.17 6.10 6.29
N VAL A 75 -5.99 5.89 5.69
CA VAL A 75 -5.60 6.39 4.36
C VAL A 75 -6.01 5.41 3.26
N HIS A 76 -5.80 5.77 1.99
CA HIS A 76 -6.08 4.87 0.87
C HIS A 76 -5.03 3.75 0.78
N ALA A 77 -3.75 4.09 0.96
CA ALA A 77 -2.66 3.13 0.96
C ALA A 77 -1.49 3.60 1.84
N ILE A 78 -0.70 2.62 2.30
CA ILE A 78 0.57 2.83 3.00
C ILE A 78 1.68 2.38 2.05
N LEU A 79 2.69 3.22 1.85
CA LEU A 79 3.93 2.85 1.16
C LEU A 79 4.93 2.38 2.22
N GLY A 80 5.14 1.07 2.25
CA GLY A 80 6.12 0.43 3.12
C GLY A 80 7.53 0.45 2.52
N THR A 81 8.48 -0.10 3.27
CA THR A 81 9.89 -0.13 2.90
C THR A 81 10.15 -0.96 1.64
N ASP A 82 9.34 -1.96 1.34
CA ASP A 82 9.34 -2.68 0.06
C ASP A 82 9.26 -1.73 -1.15
N THR A 83 8.27 -0.84 -1.15
CA THR A 83 8.09 0.15 -2.22
C THR A 83 9.15 1.24 -2.14
N LEU A 84 9.45 1.75 -0.94
CA LEU A 84 10.42 2.84 -0.77
C LEU A 84 11.83 2.43 -1.23
N MET A 85 12.26 1.21 -0.93
CA MET A 85 13.54 0.67 -1.39
C MET A 85 13.58 0.51 -2.91
N ASP A 86 12.50 0.03 -3.54
CA ASP A 86 12.46 -0.09 -5.01
C ASP A 86 12.50 1.27 -5.72
N PHE A 87 11.85 2.29 -5.15
CA PHE A 87 11.98 3.67 -5.62
C PHE A 87 13.33 4.30 -5.29
N ARG A 88 14.17 3.67 -4.45
CA ARG A 88 15.37 4.26 -3.85
C ARG A 88 15.06 5.62 -3.23
N ALA A 89 13.92 5.68 -2.54
CA ALA A 89 13.36 6.91 -2.03
C ALA A 89 14.30 7.55 -1.00
N VAL A 90 14.44 8.87 -1.09
CA VAL A 90 15.10 9.68 -0.06
C VAL A 90 14.01 10.46 0.66
N ILE A 91 13.88 10.23 1.97
CA ILE A 91 12.96 11.00 2.81
C ILE A 91 13.68 12.29 3.22
N ALA A 92 13.40 13.35 2.47
CA ALA A 92 13.92 14.67 2.77
C ALA A 92 12.95 15.41 3.68
N TRP A 93 13.37 15.68 4.92
CA TRP A 93 12.66 16.61 5.77
C TRP A 93 13.01 18.05 5.36
N ARG A 94 12.01 18.80 4.90
CA ARG A 94 12.10 20.26 4.75
C ARG A 94 10.99 20.86 5.61
N LYS A 95 11.36 21.74 6.55
CA LYS A 95 10.37 22.65 7.14
C LYS A 95 9.93 23.61 6.04
N GLY A 96 8.64 23.60 5.73
CA GLY A 96 7.97 24.75 5.12
C GLY A 96 7.87 25.89 6.12
#